data_AF-A0A965CVG3-F1
#
_entry.id   AF-A0A965CVG3-F1
#
_cell.length_a   1.000
_cell.length_b   1.000
_cell.length_c   1.000
_cell.angle_alpha   90.00
_cell.angle_beta   90.00
_cell.angle_gamma   90.00
#
_symmetry.space_group_name_H-M   'P 1'
#
loop_
_entity.id
_entity.type
_entity.pdbx_description
1 polymer ?
#
loop_
_entity_poly.entity_id
_entity_poly.type
_entity_poly.pdbx_seq_one_letter_code
_entity_poly.pdbx_strand_id
1 'polypeptide(L)'
;MNALRLLLAALLLAAGGVFAAPPATVKAHYEVHKDGLHVATVSEAFEQRGSAYSIVSESNPAGLLAIFVRTRIKVTSTGSVTPAGLRPDQLEYGRLDDASKNVSARFDWKTDQLSMTFDGRTETIALPKDTQDRLSLMYQFMFLPADRL
;
A
#
# COMPACT_ATOMS: atom_id res chain seq x y z
N MET A 1 18.93 -49.39 -16.26
CA MET A 1 17.58 -48.76 -16.38
C MET A 1 17.04 -48.13 -15.10
N ASN A 2 17.51 -48.49 -13.89
CA ASN A 2 16.97 -47.93 -12.64
C ASN A 2 17.60 -46.59 -12.21
N ALA A 3 18.87 -46.33 -12.53
CA ALA A 3 19.54 -45.08 -12.19
C ALA A 3 18.99 -43.85 -12.95
N LEU A 4 18.60 -44.02 -14.22
CA LEU A 4 18.02 -42.95 -15.04
C LEU A 4 16.62 -42.54 -14.56
N ARG A 5 15.83 -43.50 -14.04
CA ARG A 5 14.51 -43.25 -13.45
C ARG A 5 14.60 -42.51 -12.11
N LEU A 6 15.63 -42.80 -11.31
CA LEU A 6 15.89 -42.11 -10.04
C LEU A 6 16.39 -40.67 -10.25
N LEU A 7 17.17 -40.42 -11.30
CA LEU A 7 17.60 -39.07 -11.69
C LEU A 7 16.45 -38.19 -12.21
N LEU A 8 15.50 -38.76 -12.98
CA LEU A 8 14.30 -38.03 -13.39
C LEU A 8 13.35 -37.73 -12.21
N ALA A 9 13.25 -38.63 -11.23
CA ALA A 9 12.44 -38.39 -10.03
C ALA A 9 13.02 -37.26 -9.16
N ALA A 10 14.35 -37.16 -9.06
CA ALA A 10 15.01 -36.08 -8.32
C ALA A 10 14.87 -34.71 -9.01
N LEU A 11 14.79 -34.64 -10.34
CA LEU A 11 14.53 -33.38 -11.06
C LEU A 11 13.10 -32.86 -10.90
N LEU A 12 12.12 -33.74 -10.68
CA LEU A 12 10.71 -33.35 -10.51
C LEU A 12 10.39 -32.80 -9.10
N LEU A 13 11.21 -33.11 -8.10
CA LEU A 13 11.09 -32.58 -6.73
C LEU A 13 11.76 -31.21 -6.54
N ALA A 14 12.48 -30.72 -7.55
CA ALA A 14 13.02 -29.36 -7.60
C ALA A 14 12.05 -28.38 -8.30
N ALA A 15 10.76 -28.69 -8.35
CA ALA A 15 9.73 -27.71 -8.66
C ALA A 15 9.62 -26.72 -7.49
N GLY A 16 10.60 -25.80 -7.42
CA GLY A 16 10.55 -24.65 -6.55
C GLY A 16 9.20 -23.96 -6.72
N GLY A 17 8.55 -23.64 -5.59
CA GLY A 17 7.22 -23.05 -5.58
C GLY A 17 7.16 -21.89 -6.58
N VAL A 18 6.39 -22.07 -7.65
CA VAL A 18 6.05 -20.97 -8.55
C VAL A 18 5.13 -20.07 -7.74
N PHE A 19 5.71 -19.08 -7.07
CA PHE A 19 4.92 -18.01 -6.48
C PHE A 19 4.23 -17.31 -7.65
N ALA A 20 2.90 -17.38 -7.65
CA ALA A 20 2.10 -16.64 -8.61
C ALA A 20 2.48 -15.15 -8.49
N ALA A 21 2.61 -14.48 -9.63
CA ALA A 21 2.87 -13.05 -9.64
C ALA A 21 1.78 -12.34 -8.81
N PRO A 22 2.13 -11.30 -8.03
CA PRO A 22 1.17 -10.53 -7.27
C PRO A 22 0.03 -10.02 -8.17
N PRO A 23 -1.21 -9.92 -7.67
CA PRO A 23 -2.32 -9.43 -8.46
C PRO A 23 -2.07 -7.98 -8.88
N ALA A 24 -2.24 -7.67 -10.17
CA ALA A 24 -2.11 -6.31 -10.69
C ALA A 24 -3.24 -5.37 -10.24
N THR A 25 -4.31 -5.91 -9.64
CA THR A 25 -5.41 -5.12 -9.08
C THR A 25 -5.98 -5.81 -7.85
N VAL A 26 -6.22 -5.03 -6.80
CA VAL A 26 -6.95 -5.48 -5.61
C VAL A 26 -8.00 -4.44 -5.27
N LYS A 27 -9.22 -4.89 -4.93
CA LYS A 27 -10.28 -4.03 -4.42
C LYS A 27 -10.71 -4.54 -3.06
N ALA A 28 -10.78 -3.66 -2.08
CA ALA A 28 -11.22 -3.98 -0.73
C ALA A 28 -12.37 -3.06 -0.33
N HIS A 29 -13.34 -3.62 0.39
CA HIS A 29 -14.41 -2.86 1.01
C HIS A 29 -14.63 -3.41 2.41
N TYR A 30 -14.56 -2.54 3.42
CA TYR A 30 -14.64 -2.97 4.81
C TYR A 30 -15.21 -1.89 5.71
N GLU A 31 -15.67 -2.32 6.88
CA GLU A 31 -16.18 -1.45 7.94
C GLU A 31 -15.14 -1.29 9.04
N VAL A 32 -15.07 -0.08 9.58
CA VAL A 32 -14.25 0.23 10.75
C VAL A 32 -15.17 0.37 11.95
N HIS A 33 -14.92 -0.46 12.95
CA HIS A 33 -15.63 -0.46 14.23
C HIS A 33 -14.70 0.05 15.33
N LYS A 34 -15.21 0.92 16.19
CA LYS A 34 -14.54 1.37 17.40
C LYS A 34 -15.47 1.16 18.59
N ASP A 35 -15.05 0.35 19.56
CA ASP A 35 -15.85 0.01 20.74
C ASP A 35 -17.26 -0.53 20.39
N GLY A 36 -17.35 -1.32 19.31
CA GLY A 36 -18.61 -1.88 18.78
C GLY A 36 -19.46 -0.90 17.96
N LEU A 37 -19.03 0.36 17.83
CA LEU A 37 -19.71 1.34 16.99
C LEU A 37 -19.11 1.34 15.57
N HIS A 38 -19.97 1.19 14.56
CA HIS A 38 -19.60 1.41 13.16
C HIS A 38 -19.31 2.89 12.91
N VAL A 39 -18.02 3.23 12.74
CA VAL A 39 -17.56 4.62 12.63
C VAL A 39 -17.23 5.03 11.19
N ALA A 40 -16.84 4.08 10.34
CA ALA A 40 -16.56 4.35 8.95
C ALA A 40 -16.76 3.12 8.05
N THR A 41 -16.98 3.39 6.77
CA THR A 41 -16.87 2.41 5.69
C THR A 41 -15.75 2.86 4.76
N VAL A 42 -14.87 1.93 4.38
CA VAL A 42 -13.70 2.20 3.55
C VAL A 42 -13.77 1.40 2.26
N SER A 43 -13.47 2.05 1.15
CA SER A 43 -13.22 1.41 -0.15
C SER A 43 -11.79 1.68 -0.57
N GLU A 44 -11.05 0.63 -0.88
CA GLU A 44 -9.65 0.73 -1.34
C GLU A 44 -9.44 0.04 -2.68
N ALA A 45 -8.57 0.60 -3.51
CA ALA A 45 -8.15 0.04 -4.78
C ALA A 45 -6.63 0.16 -4.94
N PHE A 46 -5.97 -0.97 -5.12
CA PHE A 46 -4.59 -1.07 -5.61
C PHE A 46 -4.63 -1.35 -7.11
N GLU A 47 -3.86 -0.60 -7.89
CA GLU A 47 -3.61 -0.84 -9.31
C GLU A 47 -2.11 -0.80 -9.61
N GLN A 48 -1.61 -1.80 -10.33
CA GLN A 48 -0.25 -1.82 -10.86
C GLN A 48 -0.27 -1.78 -12.40
N ARG A 49 0.54 -0.90 -13.00
CA ARG A 49 0.75 -0.79 -14.44
C ARG A 49 2.25 -0.81 -14.74
N GLY A 50 2.75 -1.96 -15.18
CA GLY A 50 4.19 -2.18 -15.31
C GLY A 50 4.85 -2.10 -13.93
N SER A 51 5.82 -1.21 -13.78
CA SER A 51 6.44 -0.92 -12.48
C SER A 51 5.70 0.15 -11.68
N ALA A 52 4.81 0.94 -12.26
CA ALA A 52 4.09 1.97 -11.52
C ALA A 52 2.92 1.37 -10.73
N TYR A 53 2.67 1.86 -9.52
CA TYR A 53 1.48 1.50 -8.75
C TYR A 53 0.73 2.75 -8.27
N SER A 54 -0.56 2.57 -8.01
CA SER A 54 -1.43 3.53 -7.32
C SER A 54 -2.32 2.80 -6.32
N ILE A 55 -2.46 3.34 -5.12
CA ILE A 55 -3.37 2.88 -4.08
C ILE A 55 -4.27 4.05 -3.70
N VAL A 56 -5.57 3.87 -3.83
CA VAL A 56 -6.57 4.88 -3.44
C VAL A 56 -7.45 4.30 -2.35
N SER A 57 -7.56 4.99 -1.21
CA SER A 57 -8.40 4.64 -0.07
C SER A 57 -9.37 5.77 0.22
N GLU A 58 -10.67 5.47 0.17
CA GLU A 58 -11.74 6.43 0.46
C GLU A 58 -12.51 5.98 1.69
N SER A 59 -12.47 6.78 2.74
CA SER A 59 -13.13 6.53 4.03
C SER A 59 -14.32 7.48 4.21
N ASN A 60 -15.49 6.90 4.42
CA ASN A 60 -16.73 7.63 4.66
C ASN A 60 -17.20 7.40 6.10
N PRO A 61 -17.58 8.46 6.86
CA PRO A 61 -18.20 8.30 8.16
C PRO A 61 -19.46 7.45 8.08
N ALA A 62 -19.69 6.63 9.10
CA ALA A 62 -20.84 5.73 9.17
C ALA A 62 -21.55 5.81 10.53
N GLY A 63 -22.70 5.14 10.63
CA GLY A 63 -23.50 5.04 11.86
C GLY A 63 -23.92 6.40 12.44
N LEU A 64 -24.02 6.45 13.77
CA LEU A 64 -24.38 7.68 14.50
C LEU A 64 -23.35 8.80 14.32
N LEU A 65 -22.09 8.46 14.05
CA LEU A 65 -21.04 9.44 13.83
C LEU A 65 -21.27 10.25 12.56
N ALA A 66 -21.85 9.65 11.51
CA ALA A 66 -22.17 10.32 10.24
C ALA A 66 -23.17 11.48 10.36
N ILE A 67 -23.94 11.54 11.47
CA ILE A 67 -24.85 12.66 11.77
C ILE A 67 -24.06 13.93 12.09
N PHE A 68 -22.94 13.78 12.81
CA PHE A 68 -22.14 14.90 13.32
C PHE A 68 -20.88 15.17 12.48
N VAL A 69 -20.32 14.14 11.84
CA VAL A 69 -19.10 14.22 11.04
C VAL A 69 -19.40 13.81 9.61
N ARG A 70 -19.30 14.76 8.68
CA ARG A 70 -19.52 14.55 7.24
C ARG A 70 -18.24 14.51 6.42
N THR A 71 -17.09 14.67 7.07
CA THR A 71 -15.80 14.63 6.39
C THR A 71 -15.56 13.27 5.76
N ARG A 72 -15.36 13.26 4.46
CA ARG A 72 -14.87 12.09 3.74
C ARG A 72 -13.37 12.24 3.52
N ILE A 73 -12.62 11.18 3.77
CA ILE A 73 -11.17 11.20 3.63
C ILE A 73 -10.81 10.40 2.38
N LYS A 74 -9.88 10.94 1.59
CA LYS A 74 -9.25 10.24 0.49
C LYS A 74 -7.75 10.22 0.72
N VAL A 75 -7.16 9.04 0.67
CA VAL A 75 -5.72 8.83 0.77
C VAL A 75 -5.24 8.18 -0.51
N THR A 76 -4.20 8.72 -1.12
CA THR A 76 -3.60 8.19 -2.34
C THR A 76 -2.11 7.95 -2.10
N SER A 77 -1.62 6.75 -2.38
CA SER A 77 -0.18 6.44 -2.45
C SER A 77 0.16 6.05 -3.88
N THR A 78 1.23 6.63 -4.43
CA THR A 78 1.77 6.27 -5.73
C THR A 78 3.25 6.01 -5.63
N GLY A 79 3.74 5.11 -6.47
CA GLY A 79 5.16 4.87 -6.54
C GLY A 79 5.51 3.77 -7.53
N SER A 80 6.58 3.04 -7.21
CA SER A 80 7.12 1.99 -8.06
C SER A 80 7.21 0.65 -7.34
N VAL A 81 6.90 -0.44 -8.04
CA VAL A 81 7.20 -1.82 -7.64
C VAL A 81 8.64 -2.13 -8.03
N THR A 82 9.43 -2.54 -7.05
CA THR A 82 10.85 -2.89 -7.18
C THR A 82 11.07 -4.36 -6.79
N PRO A 83 12.27 -4.92 -6.99
CA PRO A 83 12.58 -6.25 -6.45
C PRO A 83 12.47 -6.37 -4.93
N ALA A 84 12.51 -5.25 -4.19
CA ALA A 84 12.28 -5.19 -2.74
C ALA A 84 10.80 -4.97 -2.36
N GLY A 85 9.91 -4.86 -3.36
CA GLY A 85 8.49 -4.58 -3.20
C GLY A 85 8.13 -3.11 -3.48
N LEU A 86 7.07 -2.61 -2.86
CA LEU A 86 6.59 -1.26 -3.10
C LEU A 86 7.61 -0.23 -2.60
N ARG A 87 7.83 0.79 -3.40
CA ARG A 87 8.63 1.96 -3.06
C ARG A 87 7.80 3.21 -3.34
N PRO A 88 7.30 3.90 -2.31
CA PRO A 88 6.43 5.06 -2.50
C PRO A 88 7.22 6.26 -3.00
N ASP A 89 6.62 7.02 -3.90
CA ASP A 89 7.17 8.28 -4.41
C ASP A 89 6.34 9.48 -3.88
N GLN A 90 5.03 9.28 -3.67
CA GLN A 90 4.13 10.31 -3.15
C GLN A 90 2.99 9.70 -2.33
N LEU A 91 2.66 10.33 -1.21
CA LEU A 91 1.45 10.12 -0.43
C LEU A 91 0.66 11.43 -0.39
N GLU A 92 -0.65 11.35 -0.61
CA GLU A 92 -1.59 12.43 -0.37
C GLU A 92 -2.67 11.96 0.57
N TYR A 93 -2.94 12.73 1.61
CA TYR A 93 -4.05 12.53 2.53
C TYR A 93 -4.90 13.78 2.48
N GLY A 94 -6.13 13.66 2.00
CA GLY A 94 -7.01 14.81 1.82
C GLY A 94 -8.39 14.61 2.43
N ARG A 95 -8.98 15.71 2.87
CA ARG A 95 -10.40 15.79 3.25
C ARG A 95 -11.16 16.25 2.00
N LEU A 96 -12.10 15.45 1.51
CA LEU A 96 -12.87 15.77 0.30
C LEU A 96 -13.78 17.00 0.49
N ASP A 97 -14.05 17.37 1.75
CA ASP A 97 -14.79 18.55 2.18
C ASP A 97 -13.93 19.80 2.40
N ASP A 98 -12.61 19.64 2.61
CA ASP A 98 -11.70 20.76 2.86
C ASP A 98 -10.25 20.45 2.42
N ALA A 99 -9.90 20.91 1.23
CA ALA A 99 -8.57 20.72 0.66
C ALA A 99 -7.46 21.48 1.41
N SER A 100 -7.79 22.49 2.24
CA SER A 100 -6.79 23.25 3.00
C SER A 100 -6.12 22.43 4.09
N LYS A 101 -6.72 21.28 4.46
CA LYS A 101 -6.22 20.33 5.45
C LYS A 101 -5.55 19.11 4.82
N ASN A 102 -5.21 19.20 3.54
CA ASN A 102 -4.47 18.14 2.87
C ASN A 102 -3.04 18.07 3.42
N VAL A 103 -2.59 16.84 3.58
CA VAL A 103 -1.24 16.47 4.00
C VAL A 103 -0.62 15.71 2.84
N SER A 104 0.65 15.95 2.57
CA SER A 104 1.38 15.19 1.56
C SER A 104 2.77 14.81 2.02
N ALA A 105 3.30 13.74 1.44
CA ALA A 105 4.68 13.33 1.59
C ALA A 105 5.26 13.03 0.20
N ARG A 106 6.48 13.48 -0.07
CA ARG A 106 7.23 13.18 -1.28
C ARG A 106 8.56 12.53 -0.91
N PHE A 107 8.83 11.39 -1.52
CA PHE A 107 9.98 10.55 -1.27
C PHE A 107 10.99 10.74 -2.41
N ASP A 108 12.03 11.52 -2.18
CA ASP A 108 13.11 11.68 -3.14
C ASP A 108 14.22 10.67 -2.85
N TRP A 109 14.11 9.51 -3.47
CA TRP A 109 15.09 8.43 -3.40
C TRP A 109 16.43 8.74 -4.08
N LYS A 110 16.51 9.81 -4.87
CA LYS A 110 17.77 10.23 -5.50
C LYS A 110 18.61 11.06 -4.55
N THR A 111 17.95 11.85 -3.69
CA THR A 111 18.61 12.74 -2.73
C THR A 111 18.48 12.27 -1.27
N ASP A 112 17.86 11.11 -1.04
CA ASP A 112 17.55 10.54 0.26
C ASP A 112 16.81 11.53 1.19
N GLN A 113 15.82 12.23 0.62
CA GLN A 113 15.03 13.23 1.33
C GLN A 113 13.53 12.93 1.30
N LEU A 114 12.89 13.05 2.47
CA LEU A 114 11.45 12.96 2.63
C LEU A 114 10.90 14.35 2.94
N SER A 115 10.10 14.91 2.04
CA SER A 115 9.45 16.20 2.24
C SER A 115 7.98 16.00 2.61
N MET A 116 7.57 16.47 3.78
CA MET A 116 6.21 16.35 4.29
C MET A 116 5.57 17.74 4.37
N THR A 117 4.40 17.91 3.78
CA THR A 117 3.63 19.15 3.87
C THR A 117 2.40 18.95 4.75
N PHE A 118 2.28 19.76 5.81
CA PHE A 118 1.15 19.80 6.73
C PHE A 118 0.81 21.25 7.08
N ASP A 119 -0.47 21.63 6.99
CA ASP A 119 -0.96 22.99 7.32
C ASP A 119 -0.16 24.11 6.59
N GLY A 120 0.14 23.87 5.31
CA GLY A 120 0.89 24.80 4.45
C GLY A 120 2.39 24.90 4.74
N ARG A 121 2.91 24.17 5.73
CA ARG A 121 4.35 24.11 6.03
C ARG A 121 4.95 22.84 5.49
N THR A 122 6.18 22.93 4.97
CA THR A 122 6.94 21.78 4.51
C THR A 122 8.14 21.56 5.43
N GLU A 123 8.28 20.34 5.92
CA GLU A 123 9.46 19.86 6.64
C GLU A 123 10.15 18.80 5.79
N THR A 124 11.49 18.85 5.73
CA THR A 124 12.29 17.87 5.03
C THR A 124 13.20 17.16 6.01
N ILE A 125 13.14 15.83 6.02
CA ILE A 125 13.97 14.97 6.85
C ILE A 125 14.76 13.99 5.98
N ALA A 126 15.77 13.34 6.57
CA ALA A 126 16.44 12.23 5.92
C ALA A 126 15.41 11.12 5.61
N LEU A 127 15.54 10.48 4.44
CA LEU A 127 14.71 9.35 4.02
C LEU A 127 15.45 8.04 4.34
N PRO A 128 15.05 7.30 5.40
CA PRO A 128 15.61 5.98 5.63
C PRO A 128 15.33 5.04 4.46
N LYS A 129 16.23 4.08 4.25
CA LYS A 129 16.02 3.01 3.27
C LYS A 129 14.73 2.25 3.58
N ASP A 130 14.09 1.80 2.51
CA ASP A 130 12.88 0.97 2.57
C ASP A 130 11.67 1.62 3.29
N THR A 131 11.71 2.94 3.50
CA THR A 131 10.60 3.69 4.10
C THR A 131 9.32 3.48 3.30
N GLN A 132 8.25 3.12 4.00
CA GLN A 132 6.91 2.97 3.47
C GLN A 132 6.01 4.10 3.97
N ASP A 133 5.01 4.45 3.18
CA ASP A 133 3.85 5.18 3.67
C ASP A 133 2.80 4.19 4.23
N ARG A 134 1.73 4.73 4.84
CA ARG A 134 0.69 3.89 5.46
C ARG A 134 0.02 2.94 4.48
N LEU A 135 -0.32 3.40 3.27
CA LEU A 135 -1.01 2.59 2.27
C LEU A 135 -0.07 1.59 1.60
N SER A 136 1.14 2.02 1.23
CA SER A 136 2.13 1.09 0.65
C SER A 136 2.48 -0.03 1.64
N LEU A 137 2.63 0.28 2.92
CA LEU A 137 2.83 -0.74 3.96
C LEU A 137 1.70 -1.78 4.01
N MET A 138 0.43 -1.36 3.89
CA MET A 138 -0.73 -2.26 3.94
C MET A 138 -0.80 -3.23 2.75
N TYR A 139 -0.16 -2.91 1.63
CA TYR A 139 -0.13 -3.73 0.42
C TYR A 139 1.23 -4.39 0.18
N GLN A 140 2.24 -4.06 0.99
CA GLN A 140 3.61 -4.58 0.87
C GLN A 140 3.68 -6.11 0.98
N PHE A 141 2.77 -6.72 1.74
CA PHE A 141 2.70 -8.18 1.92
C PHE A 141 2.58 -8.95 0.59
N MET A 142 2.01 -8.33 -0.44
CA MET A 142 1.87 -8.97 -1.76
C MET A 142 3.22 -9.16 -2.46
N PHE A 143 4.25 -8.40 -2.06
CA PHE A 143 5.56 -8.37 -2.72
C PHE A 143 6.69 -8.90 -1.83
N LEU A 144 6.39 -9.30 -0.60
CA LEU A 144 7.35 -9.89 0.32
C LEU A 144 7.30 -11.43 0.23
N PRO A 145 8.45 -12.10 0.37
CA PRO A 145 8.46 -13.55 0.49
C PRO A 145 7.86 -13.98 1.83
N ALA A 146 7.35 -15.22 1.90
CA ALA A 146 6.61 -15.72 3.06
C ALA A 146 7.42 -15.77 4.36
N ASP A 147 8.75 -15.81 4.29
CA ASP A 147 9.67 -15.74 5.43
C ASP A 147 9.84 -14.31 6.00
N ARG A 148 9.23 -13.32 5.36
CA ARG A 148 9.26 -11.89 5.76
C ARG A 148 7.88 -11.30 6.06
N LEU A 149 6.84 -12.14 6.15
CA LEU A 149 5.51 -11.79 6.66
C LEU A 149 5.47 -11.98 8.18
#